data_AF-A0A1H6EB11-F1
#
_entry.id   AF-A0A1H6EB11-F1
#
_cell.length_a   1.000
_cell.length_b   1.000
_cell.length_c   1.000
_cell.angle_alpha   90.00
_cell.angle_beta   90.00
_cell.angle_gamma   90.00
#
_symmetry.space_group_name_H-M   'P 1'
#
loop_
_entity.id
_entity.type
_entity.pdbx_description
1 polymer ?
#
loop_
_entity_poly.entity_id
_entity_poly.type
_entity_poly.pdbx_seq_one_letter_code
_entity_poly.pdbx_strand_id
1 'polypeptide(L)'
;MTSSPRSYEKELDGIERALESALEAVRGVPREGLTAAQWLEAAAELGRLQADAREASGRVRQALLGSARTALLAYLRAHAGQPVEADALEGVAAIQAWTRRIRELRIPFGWQVESGTWSADMQKDQYRLVADQLGEEVSRDEEVIKAIKGKTSKERILEYLLHLSPWPASPQQLERVAGAPTWRQDIRELIEEGWLIRSHEEDQDLAPGFYRLAKLEE
;
A
#
# COMPACT_ATOMS: atom_id res chain seq x y z
N MET A 1 8.87 11.28 -25.77
CA MET A 1 7.81 12.22 -25.35
C MET A 1 7.83 12.19 -23.84
N THR A 2 8.29 13.25 -23.19
CA THR A 2 8.32 13.33 -21.72
C THR A 2 6.88 13.37 -21.22
N SER A 3 6.41 12.28 -20.63
CA SER A 3 5.13 12.23 -19.92
C SER A 3 5.16 13.33 -18.85
N SER A 4 4.19 14.25 -18.87
CA SER A 4 4.07 15.26 -17.82
C SER A 4 3.92 14.54 -16.47
N PRO A 5 4.60 14.99 -15.40
CA PRO A 5 4.47 14.36 -14.09
C PRO A 5 2.99 14.35 -13.69
N ARG A 6 2.53 13.18 -13.24
CA ARG A 6 1.15 12.97 -12.81
C ARG A 6 0.87 13.91 -11.62
N SER A 7 -0.03 14.86 -11.80
CA SER A 7 -0.44 15.76 -10.72
C SER A 7 -1.45 15.03 -9.81
N TYR A 8 -1.23 15.15 -8.50
CA TYR A 8 -2.14 14.69 -7.44
C TYR A 8 -2.77 15.86 -6.69
N GLU A 9 -2.66 17.07 -7.24
CA GLU A 9 -3.11 18.32 -6.63
C GLU A 9 -4.58 18.23 -6.22
N LYS A 10 -5.46 17.79 -7.13
CA LYS A 10 -6.89 17.64 -6.85
C LYS A 10 -7.18 16.70 -5.67
N GLU A 11 -6.47 15.58 -5.58
CA GLU A 11 -6.66 14.63 -4.49
C GLU A 11 -6.12 15.20 -3.16
N LEU A 12 -4.96 15.87 -3.18
CA LEU A 12 -4.38 16.54 -2.01
C LEU A 12 -5.26 17.69 -1.52
N ASP A 13 -5.78 18.54 -2.42
CA ASP A 13 -6.78 19.57 -2.13
C ASP A 13 -8.06 18.98 -1.52
N GLY A 14 -8.37 17.74 -1.88
CA GLY A 14 -9.48 16.98 -1.29
C GLY A 14 -9.22 16.64 0.18
N ILE A 15 -7.99 16.22 0.50
CA ILE A 15 -7.58 15.93 1.88
C ILE A 15 -7.57 17.23 2.69
N GLU A 16 -6.97 18.29 2.16
CA GLU A 16 -6.88 19.60 2.81
C GLU A 16 -8.27 20.11 3.19
N ARG A 17 -9.20 20.20 2.22
CA ARG A 17 -10.56 20.67 2.48
C ARG A 17 -11.31 19.84 3.54
N ALA A 18 -11.11 18.53 3.55
CA ALA A 18 -11.75 17.65 4.53
C ALA A 18 -11.20 17.89 5.94
N LEU A 19 -9.88 18.08 6.07
CA LEU A 19 -9.22 18.40 7.34
C LEU A 19 -9.57 19.81 7.84
N GLU A 20 -9.63 20.80 6.96
CA GLU A 20 -10.09 22.15 7.29
C GLU A 20 -11.52 22.14 7.81
N SER A 21 -12.41 21.43 7.13
CA SER A 21 -13.81 21.26 7.56
C SER A 21 -13.89 20.60 8.95
N ALA A 22 -13.07 19.57 9.20
CA ALA A 22 -12.99 18.93 10.51
C ALA A 22 -12.51 19.91 11.59
N LEU A 23 -11.49 20.73 11.28
CA LEU A 23 -10.99 21.75 12.19
C LEU A 23 -12.05 22.81 12.52
N GLU A 24 -12.80 23.27 11.51
CA GLU A 24 -13.91 24.22 11.71
C GLU A 24 -15.03 23.60 12.56
N ALA A 25 -15.35 22.33 12.36
CA ALA A 25 -16.31 21.62 13.22
C ALA A 25 -15.85 21.59 14.69
N VAL A 26 -14.56 21.31 14.96
CA VAL A 26 -13.99 21.39 16.32
C VAL A 26 -14.03 22.82 16.88
N ARG A 27 -13.78 23.83 16.03
CA ARG A 27 -13.80 25.24 16.44
C ARG A 27 -15.19 25.71 16.84
N GLY A 28 -16.25 25.18 16.22
CA GLY A 28 -17.64 25.48 16.54
C GLY A 28 -18.16 24.89 17.86
N VAL A 29 -17.44 23.96 18.49
CA VAL A 29 -17.86 23.34 19.76
C VAL A 29 -17.67 24.32 20.93
N PRO A 30 -18.70 24.55 21.78
CA PRO A 30 -18.56 25.35 22.99
C PRO A 30 -17.43 24.85 23.89
N ARG A 31 -16.58 25.76 24.36
CA ARG A 31 -15.45 25.44 25.27
C ARG A 31 -15.87 25.34 26.73
N GLU A 32 -16.95 26.00 27.08
CA GLU A 32 -17.54 26.03 28.43
C GLU A 32 -19.02 25.66 28.34
N GLY A 33 -19.54 25.00 29.38
CA GLY A 33 -20.95 24.57 29.41
C GLY A 33 -21.32 23.51 28.36
N LEU A 34 -20.34 22.80 27.79
CA LEU A 34 -20.57 21.74 26.81
C LEU A 34 -21.42 20.61 27.40
N THR A 35 -22.56 20.34 26.78
CA THR A 35 -23.44 19.23 27.16
C THR A 35 -23.05 17.94 26.42
N ALA A 36 -23.42 16.79 26.99
CA ALA A 36 -23.21 15.49 26.34
C ALA A 36 -23.87 15.41 24.96
N ALA A 37 -25.09 15.96 24.80
CA ALA A 37 -25.80 15.96 23.52
C ALA A 37 -25.03 16.76 22.44
N GLN A 38 -24.54 17.96 22.79
CA GLN A 38 -23.73 18.77 21.88
C GLN A 38 -22.42 18.07 21.51
N TRP A 39 -21.78 17.38 22.46
CA TRP A 39 -20.59 16.60 22.18
C TRP A 39 -20.87 15.43 21.23
N LEU A 40 -21.97 14.71 21.40
CA LEU A 40 -22.32 13.57 20.52
C LEU A 40 -22.55 14.03 19.07
N GLU A 41 -23.26 15.14 18.86
CA GLU A 41 -23.44 15.72 17.52
C GLU A 41 -22.10 16.15 16.90
N ALA A 42 -21.25 16.82 17.69
CA ALA A 42 -19.92 17.20 17.22
C ALA A 42 -19.06 15.98 16.87
N ALA A 43 -19.06 14.95 17.71
CA ALA A 43 -18.29 13.72 17.48
C ALA A 43 -18.77 12.97 16.23
N ALA A 44 -20.08 12.93 15.96
CA ALA A 44 -20.64 12.33 14.76
C ALA A 44 -20.19 13.08 13.49
N GLU A 45 -20.24 14.41 13.52
CA GLU A 45 -19.80 15.24 12.39
C GLU A 45 -18.29 15.12 12.16
N LEU A 46 -17.48 15.11 13.22
CA LEU A 46 -16.03 14.89 13.12
C LEU A 46 -15.72 13.52 12.51
N GLY A 47 -16.42 12.47 12.92
CA GLY A 47 -16.25 11.14 12.35
C GLY A 47 -16.56 11.09 10.85
N ARG A 48 -17.60 11.80 10.40
CA ARG A 48 -17.95 11.92 8.98
C ARG A 48 -16.84 12.65 8.19
N LEU A 49 -16.36 13.78 8.69
CA LEU A 49 -15.31 14.58 8.04
C LEU A 49 -13.96 13.84 8.00
N GLN A 50 -13.64 13.09 9.05
CA GLN A 50 -12.47 12.19 9.04
C GLN A 50 -12.61 11.06 8.02
N ALA A 51 -13.83 10.55 7.78
CA ALA A 51 -14.08 9.58 6.73
C ALA A 51 -13.85 10.19 5.33
N ASP A 52 -14.27 11.44 5.10
CA ASP A 52 -14.02 12.16 3.84
C ASP A 52 -12.51 12.33 3.59
N ALA A 53 -11.75 12.72 4.62
CA ALA A 53 -10.28 12.84 4.54
C ALA A 53 -9.61 11.48 4.23
N ARG A 54 -10.08 10.41 4.87
CA ARG A 54 -9.61 9.04 4.62
C ARG A 54 -9.91 8.61 3.18
N GLU A 55 -11.09 8.92 2.65
CA GLU A 55 -11.46 8.60 1.26
C GLU A 55 -10.55 9.33 0.26
N ALA A 56 -10.31 10.63 0.49
CA ALA A 56 -9.40 11.42 -0.34
C ALA A 56 -7.96 10.85 -0.30
N SER A 57 -7.47 10.48 0.87
CA SER A 57 -6.19 9.77 1.04
C SER A 57 -6.17 8.44 0.29
N GLY A 58 -7.29 7.71 0.32
CA GLY A 58 -7.47 6.45 -0.39
C GLY A 58 -7.40 6.58 -1.91
N ARG A 59 -7.81 7.73 -2.47
CA ARG A 59 -7.64 8.05 -3.90
C ARG A 59 -6.19 8.29 -4.27
N VAL A 60 -5.44 9.06 -3.48
CA VAL A 60 -3.99 9.27 -3.66
C VAL A 60 -3.27 7.92 -3.63
N ARG A 61 -3.51 7.14 -2.57
CA ARG A 61 -2.96 5.78 -2.40
C ARG A 61 -3.32 4.87 -3.57
N GLN A 62 -4.54 4.94 -4.10
CA GLN A 62 -4.93 4.13 -5.26
C GLN A 62 -4.15 4.54 -6.52
N ALA A 63 -3.98 5.83 -6.75
CA ALA A 63 -3.32 6.33 -7.95
C ALA A 63 -1.81 6.04 -7.96
N LEU A 64 -1.17 5.95 -6.78
CA LEU A 64 0.26 5.65 -6.62
C LEU A 64 0.56 4.16 -6.48
N LEU A 65 -0.17 3.46 -5.60
CA LEU A 65 0.18 2.12 -5.11
C LEU A 65 -0.88 1.07 -5.45
N GLY A 66 -2.01 1.45 -6.04
CA GLY A 66 -3.08 0.54 -6.42
C GLY A 66 -3.96 0.13 -5.23
N SER A 67 -3.67 -1.00 -4.57
CA SER A 67 -4.53 -1.55 -3.50
C SER A 67 -4.03 -1.20 -2.09
N ALA A 68 -4.93 -1.25 -1.09
CA ALA A 68 -4.54 -1.03 0.31
C ALA A 68 -3.55 -2.11 0.81
N ARG A 69 -3.67 -3.34 0.30
CA ARG A 69 -2.75 -4.45 0.60
C ARG A 69 -1.35 -4.16 0.05
N THR A 70 -1.29 -3.68 -1.19
CA THR A 70 -0.05 -3.28 -1.86
C THR A 70 0.66 -2.16 -1.08
N ALA A 71 -0.10 -1.13 -0.67
CA ALA A 71 0.43 -0.03 0.12
C ALA A 71 0.97 -0.48 1.49
N LEU A 72 0.20 -1.32 2.20
CA LEU A 72 0.64 -1.90 3.47
C LEU A 72 1.92 -2.72 3.33
N LEU A 73 2.02 -3.55 2.29
CA LEU A 73 3.22 -4.35 2.07
C LEU A 73 4.44 -3.46 1.78
N ALA A 74 4.30 -2.47 0.90
CA ALA A 74 5.38 -1.54 0.58
C ALA A 74 5.87 -0.82 1.85
N TYR A 75 4.95 -0.29 2.66
CA TYR A 75 5.29 0.38 3.92
C TYR A 75 5.96 -0.57 4.93
N LEU A 76 5.41 -1.77 5.12
CA LEU A 76 5.97 -2.76 6.03
C LEU A 76 7.37 -3.24 5.61
N ARG A 77 7.63 -3.39 4.30
CA ARG A 77 8.95 -3.76 3.78
C ARG A 77 9.98 -2.65 4.02
N ALA A 78 9.60 -1.39 3.87
CA ALA A 78 10.45 -0.25 4.21
C ALA A 78 10.76 -0.14 5.72
N HIS A 79 9.96 -0.79 6.58
CA HIS A 79 10.15 -0.81 8.04
C HIS A 79 10.37 -2.24 8.56
N ALA A 80 10.95 -3.13 7.73
CA ALA A 80 11.15 -4.51 8.13
C ALA A 80 12.05 -4.61 9.37
N GLY A 81 11.69 -5.49 10.29
CA GLY A 81 12.31 -5.65 11.61
C GLY A 81 11.91 -4.59 12.64
N GLN A 82 11.19 -3.54 12.25
CA GLN A 82 10.78 -2.46 13.15
C GLN A 82 9.29 -2.57 13.51
N PRO A 83 8.90 -2.38 14.80
CA PRO A 83 7.51 -2.19 15.17
C PRO A 83 6.94 -0.91 14.54
N VAL A 84 5.76 -1.02 13.93
CA VAL A 84 4.97 0.09 13.40
C VAL A 84 3.59 0.12 14.05
N GLU A 85 3.06 1.32 14.23
CA GLU A 85 1.79 1.55 14.92
C GLU A 85 0.57 1.16 14.07
N ALA A 86 -0.46 0.61 14.70
CA ALA A 86 -1.73 0.26 14.07
C ALA A 86 -2.39 1.45 13.35
N ASP A 87 -2.34 2.64 13.96
CA ASP A 87 -2.93 3.86 13.38
C ASP A 87 -2.15 4.32 12.13
N ALA A 88 -0.83 4.10 12.10
CA ALA A 88 -0.03 4.35 10.90
C ALA A 88 -0.43 3.39 9.77
N LEU A 89 -0.65 2.11 10.07
CA LEU A 89 -1.14 1.14 9.09
C LEU A 89 -2.55 1.48 8.58
N GLU A 90 -3.44 1.97 9.44
CA GLU A 90 -4.74 2.48 9.00
C GLU A 90 -4.59 3.65 8.02
N GLY A 91 -3.70 4.60 8.34
CA GLY A 91 -3.39 5.75 7.49
C GLY A 91 -2.85 5.33 6.13
N VAL A 92 -1.86 4.43 6.10
CA VAL A 92 -1.25 3.88 4.87
C VAL A 92 -2.28 3.15 4.01
N ALA A 93 -3.13 2.33 4.64
CA ALA A 93 -4.18 1.60 3.94
C ALA A 93 -5.32 2.52 3.47
N ALA A 94 -5.50 3.66 4.14
CA ALA A 94 -6.60 4.60 4.01
C ALA A 94 -7.98 3.91 4.06
N ILE A 95 -8.10 2.87 4.90
CA ILE A 95 -9.34 2.13 5.14
C ILE A 95 -9.37 1.64 6.59
N GLN A 96 -10.56 1.59 7.20
CA GLN A 96 -10.71 1.03 8.56
C GLN A 96 -10.47 -0.48 8.59
N ALA A 97 -10.81 -1.19 7.51
CA ALA A 97 -10.67 -2.65 7.41
C ALA A 97 -9.25 -3.12 7.05
N TRP A 98 -8.21 -2.37 7.45
CA TRP A 98 -6.81 -2.65 7.11
C TRP A 98 -6.30 -3.97 7.72
N THR A 99 -6.78 -4.36 8.91
CA THR A 99 -6.39 -5.63 9.57
C THR A 99 -6.71 -6.85 8.71
N ARG A 100 -7.76 -6.79 7.88
CA ARG A 100 -8.06 -7.84 6.89
C ARG A 100 -6.96 -7.96 5.85
N ARG A 101 -6.35 -6.85 5.42
CA ARG A 101 -5.24 -6.85 4.47
C ARG A 101 -3.97 -7.43 5.08
N ILE A 102 -3.71 -7.17 6.36
CA ILE A 102 -2.62 -7.84 7.09
C ILE A 102 -2.83 -9.36 7.11
N ARG A 103 -4.07 -9.82 7.34
CA ARG A 103 -4.39 -11.25 7.26
C ARG A 103 -4.16 -11.82 5.87
N GLU A 104 -4.50 -11.07 4.82
CA GLU A 104 -4.22 -11.46 3.43
C GLU A 104 -2.72 -11.58 3.16
N LEU A 105 -1.90 -10.66 3.69
CA LEU A 105 -0.43 -10.75 3.58
C LEU A 105 0.11 -12.00 4.28
N ARG A 106 -0.39 -12.34 5.48
CA ARG A 106 -0.03 -13.57 6.18
C ARG A 106 -0.50 -14.82 5.41
N ILE A 107 -1.74 -14.79 4.93
CA ILE A 107 -2.40 -15.90 4.23
C ILE A 107 -3.29 -15.31 3.14
N PRO A 108 -3.03 -15.57 1.85
CA PRO A 108 -2.24 -16.70 1.34
C PRO A 108 -0.76 -16.40 1.05
N PHE A 109 -0.28 -15.16 1.17
CA PHE A 109 1.05 -14.81 0.65
C PHE A 109 2.24 -15.24 1.52
N GLY A 110 2.02 -15.65 2.78
CA GLY A 110 3.08 -16.19 3.63
C GLY A 110 3.96 -15.15 4.33
N TRP A 111 3.62 -13.87 4.29
CA TRP A 111 4.40 -12.84 5.01
C TRP A 111 4.33 -13.03 6.53
N GLN A 112 5.49 -13.07 7.16
CA GLN A 112 5.61 -13.11 8.62
C GLN A 112 5.42 -11.71 9.20
N VAL A 113 4.16 -11.33 9.40
CA VAL A 113 3.80 -10.10 10.13
C VAL A 113 3.45 -10.47 11.57
N GLU A 114 4.22 -10.01 12.55
CA GLU A 114 3.93 -10.16 13.98
C GLU A 114 2.93 -9.10 14.45
N SER A 115 2.27 -9.38 15.57
CA SER A 115 1.46 -8.40 16.29
C SER A 115 1.92 -8.38 17.74
N GLY A 116 2.04 -7.20 18.32
CA GLY A 116 2.43 -7.06 19.73
C GLY A 116 1.37 -7.53 20.73
N THR A 117 0.19 -7.94 20.27
CA THR A 117 -0.73 -8.74 21.12
C THR A 117 -0.10 -10.06 21.56
N TRP A 118 0.82 -10.63 20.76
CA TRP A 118 1.44 -11.94 20.99
C TRP A 118 2.96 -11.90 21.12
N SER A 119 3.57 -10.72 21.04
CA SER A 119 5.03 -10.54 21.05
C SER A 119 5.41 -9.85 22.36
N ALA A 120 6.34 -10.45 23.11
CA ALA A 120 6.72 -9.96 24.44
C ALA A 120 7.50 -8.63 24.41
N ASP A 121 8.06 -8.27 23.25
CA ASP A 121 8.92 -7.10 23.03
C ASP A 121 8.20 -5.94 22.32
N MET A 122 6.88 -6.02 22.11
CA MET A 122 6.10 -5.02 21.37
C MET A 122 4.87 -4.57 22.15
N GLN A 123 4.38 -3.37 21.86
CA GLN A 123 3.10 -2.89 22.37
C GLN A 123 1.92 -3.55 21.65
N LYS A 124 0.76 -3.66 22.31
CA LYS A 124 -0.41 -4.40 21.80
C LYS A 124 -0.89 -3.93 20.43
N ASP A 125 -0.78 -2.63 20.17
CA ASP A 125 -1.15 -1.89 18.97
C ASP A 125 -0.05 -1.82 17.90
N GLN A 126 1.06 -2.54 18.09
CA GLN A 126 2.14 -2.59 17.11
C GLN A 126 2.11 -3.85 16.24
N TYR A 127 2.66 -3.69 15.04
CA TYR A 127 2.88 -4.75 14.05
C TYR A 127 4.31 -4.68 13.56
N ARG A 128 4.89 -5.81 13.16
CA ARG A 128 6.25 -5.86 12.65
C ARG A 128 6.33 -6.88 11.53
N LEU A 129 6.89 -6.49 10.39
CA LEU A 129 7.28 -7.46 9.37
C LEU A 129 8.64 -8.03 9.74
N VAL A 130 8.76 -9.36 9.87
CA VAL A 130 10.01 -10.00 10.33
C VAL A 130 11.15 -9.82 9.33
N ALA A 131 10.86 -9.95 8.03
CA ALA A 131 11.84 -9.82 6.96
C ALA A 131 11.23 -9.09 5.76
N ASP A 132 12.05 -8.33 5.03
CA ASP A 132 11.66 -7.54 3.86
C ASP A 132 11.48 -8.36 2.57
N GLN A 133 11.54 -9.69 2.67
CA GLN A 133 11.43 -10.62 1.55
C GLN A 133 10.81 -11.94 1.97
N LEU A 134 10.18 -12.62 1.01
CA LEU A 134 9.78 -14.02 1.12
C LEU A 134 10.92 -14.93 0.63
N GLY A 135 10.88 -16.22 0.96
CA GLY A 135 11.82 -17.19 0.42
C GLY A 135 11.70 -17.35 -1.10
N GLU A 136 12.76 -17.83 -1.76
CA GLU A 136 12.84 -17.95 -3.23
C GLU A 136 11.73 -18.82 -3.82
N GLU A 137 11.20 -19.77 -3.04
CA GLU A 137 10.10 -20.65 -3.41
C GLU A 137 8.86 -19.89 -3.91
N VAL A 138 8.64 -18.66 -3.43
CA VAL A 138 7.53 -17.80 -3.87
C VAL A 138 7.58 -17.51 -5.37
N SER A 139 8.78 -17.53 -5.97
CA SER A 139 8.99 -17.34 -7.41
C SER A 139 8.44 -18.47 -8.26
N ARG A 140 8.07 -19.61 -7.66
CA ARG A 140 7.49 -20.76 -8.36
C ARG A 140 6.07 -21.04 -7.91
N ASP A 141 5.55 -20.24 -6.98
CA ASP A 141 4.23 -20.44 -6.39
C ASP A 141 3.12 -19.81 -7.26
N GLU A 142 2.29 -20.66 -7.84
CA GLU A 142 1.13 -20.21 -8.62
C GLU A 142 0.03 -19.60 -7.76
N GLU A 143 -0.05 -19.95 -6.47
CA GLU A 143 -1.07 -19.42 -5.56
C GLU A 143 -0.87 -17.92 -5.33
N VAL A 144 0.38 -17.44 -5.36
CA VAL A 144 0.69 -16.01 -5.32
C VAL A 144 0.03 -15.30 -6.51
N ILE A 145 0.24 -15.78 -7.73
CA ILE A 145 -0.36 -15.22 -8.95
C ILE A 145 -1.89 -15.21 -8.85
N LYS A 146 -2.50 -16.31 -8.37
CA LYS A 146 -3.96 -16.42 -8.20
C LYS A 146 -4.50 -15.47 -7.14
N ALA A 147 -3.71 -15.17 -6.11
CA ALA A 147 -4.07 -14.30 -4.99
C ALA A 147 -3.94 -12.80 -5.31
N ILE A 148 -3.23 -12.43 -6.39
CA ILE A 148 -3.17 -11.05 -6.90
C ILE A 148 -4.56 -10.63 -7.39
N LYS A 149 -5.05 -9.47 -6.94
CA LYS A 149 -6.43 -8.98 -7.22
C LYS A 149 -6.47 -7.50 -7.64
N GLY A 150 -5.35 -6.92 -8.07
CA GLY A 150 -5.31 -5.59 -8.68
C GLY A 150 -6.35 -5.41 -9.79
N LYS A 151 -6.96 -4.22 -9.88
CA LYS A 151 -8.05 -3.94 -10.82
C LYS A 151 -7.53 -3.80 -12.24
N THR A 152 -6.37 -3.18 -12.41
CA THR A 152 -5.70 -2.98 -13.70
C THR A 152 -4.54 -3.97 -13.87
N SER A 153 -4.09 -4.16 -15.12
CA SER A 153 -2.87 -4.95 -15.41
C SER A 153 -1.67 -4.40 -14.63
N LYS A 154 -1.44 -3.08 -14.71
CA LYS A 154 -0.39 -2.37 -13.97
C LYS A 154 -0.44 -2.60 -12.46
N GLU A 155 -1.62 -2.48 -11.84
CA GLU A 155 -1.78 -2.73 -10.39
C GLU A 155 -1.42 -4.18 -10.02
N ARG A 156 -1.81 -5.15 -10.85
CA ARG A 156 -1.48 -6.57 -10.61
C ARG A 156 0.01 -6.84 -10.73
N ILE A 157 0.66 -6.25 -11.74
CA ILE A 157 2.11 -6.38 -11.96
C ILE A 157 2.87 -5.78 -10.78
N LEU A 158 2.54 -4.56 -10.37
CA LEU A 158 3.18 -3.92 -9.22
C LEU A 158 3.02 -4.75 -7.95
N GLU A 159 1.79 -5.19 -7.66
CA GLU A 159 1.51 -6.03 -6.50
C GLU A 159 2.34 -7.33 -6.54
N TYR A 160 2.38 -8.00 -7.68
CA TYR A 160 3.15 -9.23 -7.85
C TYR A 160 4.65 -9.01 -7.65
N LEU A 161 5.23 -7.97 -8.25
CA LEU A 161 6.64 -7.64 -8.10
C LEU A 161 7.01 -7.28 -6.66
N LEU A 162 6.10 -6.63 -5.90
CA LEU A 162 6.30 -6.35 -4.48
C LEU A 162 6.33 -7.61 -3.62
N HIS A 163 5.50 -8.61 -3.94
CA HIS A 163 5.52 -9.91 -3.27
C HIS A 163 6.76 -10.73 -3.64
N LEU A 164 7.14 -10.69 -4.92
CA LEU A 164 8.21 -11.51 -5.45
C LEU A 164 9.59 -10.98 -5.08
N SER A 165 9.75 -9.67 -4.96
CA SER A 165 11.03 -9.04 -4.69
C SER A 165 11.69 -9.61 -3.41
N PRO A 166 12.97 -10.00 -3.49
CA PRO A 166 13.88 -9.64 -4.56
C PRO A 166 13.93 -10.69 -5.67
N TRP A 167 13.10 -11.70 -5.77
CA TRP A 167 13.24 -12.68 -6.86
C TRP A 167 12.80 -12.10 -8.22
N PRO A 168 13.39 -12.52 -9.36
CA PRO A 168 13.00 -12.00 -10.66
C PRO A 168 11.73 -12.67 -11.19
N ALA A 169 10.88 -11.89 -11.86
CA ALA A 169 9.70 -12.36 -12.58
C ALA A 169 10.05 -12.69 -14.04
N SER A 170 9.63 -13.87 -14.49
CA SER A 170 9.75 -14.27 -15.90
C SER A 170 8.68 -13.60 -16.78
N PRO A 171 8.90 -13.49 -18.10
CA PRO A 171 7.89 -13.01 -19.05
C PRO A 171 6.56 -13.75 -18.93
N GLN A 172 6.59 -15.08 -18.73
CA GLN A 172 5.38 -15.89 -18.62
C GLN A 172 4.59 -15.60 -17.35
N GLN A 173 5.28 -15.29 -16.23
CA GLN A 173 4.63 -14.90 -14.98
C GLN A 173 3.98 -13.52 -15.12
N LEU A 174 4.70 -12.55 -15.68
CA LEU A 174 4.17 -11.21 -15.91
C LEU A 174 2.95 -11.23 -16.83
N GLU A 175 2.98 -12.03 -17.90
CA GLU A 175 1.83 -12.21 -18.79
C GLU A 175 0.62 -12.83 -18.08
N ARG A 176 0.83 -13.86 -17.26
CA ARG A 176 -0.24 -14.48 -16.46
C ARG A 176 -0.85 -13.54 -15.44
N VAL A 177 -0.02 -12.78 -14.72
CA VAL A 177 -0.45 -11.80 -13.71
C VAL A 177 -1.18 -10.63 -14.36
N ALA A 178 -0.66 -10.13 -15.47
CA ALA A 178 -1.27 -9.06 -16.23
C ALA A 178 -2.64 -9.45 -16.77
N GLY A 179 -2.82 -10.70 -17.22
CA GLY A 179 -4.05 -11.16 -17.87
C GLY A 179 -4.34 -10.43 -19.19
N ALA A 180 -3.37 -9.69 -19.71
CA ALA A 180 -3.42 -8.93 -20.95
C ALA A 180 -2.00 -8.80 -21.53
N PRO A 181 -1.85 -8.69 -22.87
CA PRO A 181 -0.53 -8.58 -23.52
C PRO A 181 0.14 -7.21 -23.34
N THR A 182 -0.39 -6.33 -22.48
CA THR A 182 0.12 -4.96 -22.24
C THR A 182 1.24 -4.89 -21.20
N TRP A 183 1.59 -5.99 -20.55
CA TRP A 183 2.48 -6.00 -19.37
C TRP A 183 3.82 -5.28 -19.56
N ARG A 184 4.39 -5.30 -20.77
CA ARG A 184 5.63 -4.56 -21.08
C ARG A 184 5.44 -3.05 -21.03
N GLN A 185 4.30 -2.56 -21.50
CA GLN A 185 3.95 -1.15 -21.40
C GLN A 185 3.67 -0.78 -19.93
N ASP A 186 2.94 -1.64 -19.21
CA ASP A 186 2.66 -1.43 -17.78
C ASP A 186 3.97 -1.35 -16.96
N ILE A 187 4.97 -2.20 -17.23
CA ILE A 187 6.29 -2.14 -16.60
C ILE A 187 7.01 -0.83 -16.91
N ARG A 188 7.03 -0.39 -18.18
CA ARG A 188 7.65 0.88 -18.57
C ARG A 188 6.99 2.06 -17.86
N GLU A 189 5.66 2.05 -17.79
CA GLU A 189 4.91 3.08 -17.09
C GLU A 189 5.22 3.10 -15.58
N LEU A 190 5.36 1.93 -14.94
CA LEU A 190 5.80 1.86 -13.54
C LEU A 190 7.21 2.45 -13.34
N ILE A 191 8.14 2.18 -14.27
CA ILE A 191 9.49 2.77 -14.24
C ILE A 191 9.43 4.30 -14.42
N GLU A 192 8.62 4.79 -15.35
CA GLU A 192 8.38 6.23 -15.55
C GLU A 192 7.73 6.88 -14.32
N GLU A 193 6.90 6.14 -13.58
CA GLU A 193 6.31 6.54 -12.29
C GLU A 193 7.31 6.45 -11.11
N GLY A 194 8.55 6.04 -11.36
CA GLY A 194 9.64 6.04 -10.38
C GLY A 194 9.87 4.71 -9.64
N TRP A 195 9.18 3.63 -10.02
CA TRP A 195 9.46 2.31 -9.46
C TRP A 195 10.78 1.77 -9.97
N LEU A 196 11.65 1.33 -9.04
CA LEU A 196 12.97 0.77 -9.35
C LEU A 196 12.87 -0.67 -9.88
N ILE A 197 12.36 -0.84 -11.09
CA ILE A 197 12.25 -2.14 -11.77
C ILE A 197 13.43 -2.29 -12.73
N ARG A 198 14.28 -3.29 -12.49
CA ARG A 198 15.45 -3.60 -13.33
C ARG A 198 15.14 -4.71 -14.32
N SER A 199 15.72 -4.61 -15.51
CA SER A 199 15.77 -5.66 -16.51
C SER A 199 17.22 -6.15 -16.69
N HIS A 200 17.45 -7.11 -17.59
CA HIS A 200 18.80 -7.57 -17.94
C HIS A 200 19.73 -6.45 -18.43
N GLU A 201 19.19 -5.36 -19.00
CA GLU A 201 20.00 -4.23 -19.46
C GLU A 201 20.65 -3.48 -18.28
N GLU A 202 19.97 -3.40 -17.14
CA GLU A 202 20.46 -2.75 -15.92
C GLU A 202 21.08 -3.72 -14.90
N ASP A 203 20.72 -5.00 -14.94
CA ASP A 203 21.17 -6.05 -14.03
C ASP A 203 21.51 -7.33 -14.81
N GLN A 204 22.81 -7.55 -15.09
CA GLN A 204 23.29 -8.67 -15.91
C GLN A 204 23.07 -10.05 -15.26
N ASP A 205 22.71 -10.10 -13.97
CA ASP A 205 22.33 -11.36 -13.30
C ASP A 205 20.93 -11.82 -13.71
N LEU A 206 20.12 -10.95 -14.34
CA LEU A 206 18.78 -11.29 -14.82
C LEU A 206 18.84 -11.95 -16.20
N ALA A 207 18.07 -13.03 -16.41
CA ALA A 207 17.90 -13.57 -17.75
C ALA A 207 17.20 -12.55 -18.68
N PRO A 208 17.50 -12.52 -19.99
CA PRO A 208 16.84 -11.61 -20.92
C PRO A 208 15.30 -11.68 -20.84
N GLY A 209 14.67 -10.52 -20.66
CA GLY A 209 13.22 -10.38 -20.52
C GLY A 209 12.67 -10.60 -19.11
N PHE A 210 13.50 -10.96 -18.13
CA PHE A 210 13.11 -11.00 -16.73
C PHE A 210 13.16 -9.60 -16.12
N TYR A 211 12.33 -9.37 -15.12
CA TYR A 211 12.26 -8.11 -14.39
C TYR A 211 12.26 -8.34 -12.89
N ARG A 212 12.92 -7.47 -12.14
CA ARG A 212 12.99 -7.51 -10.68
C ARG A 212 12.69 -6.12 -10.13
N LEU A 213 11.81 -6.02 -9.13
CA LEU A 213 11.73 -4.80 -8.33
C LEU A 213 12.91 -4.80 -7.35
N ALA A 214 13.79 -3.82 -7.51
CA ALA A 214 14.91 -3.58 -6.59
C ALA A 214 14.38 -3.26 -5.18
N LYS A 215 15.25 -3.33 -4.17
CA LYS A 215 14.85 -2.90 -2.83
C LYS A 215 14.38 -1.45 -2.88
N LEU A 216 13.36 -1.12 -2.08
CA LEU A 216 12.82 0.25 -1.98
C LEU A 216 13.80 1.26 -1.35
N GLU A 217 15.02 0.82 -1.04
CA GLU A 217 16.11 1.64 -0.51
C GLU A 217 17.38 1.38 -1.35
N GLU A 218 17.48 2.07 -2.48
CA GLU A 218 18.77 2.44 -3.10
C GLU A 218 18.67 3.87 -3.65
#